data_AF-A0A2V7RVQ5-F1
#
_entry.id   AF-A0A2V7RVQ5-F1
#
_cell.length_a   1.000
_cell.length_b   1.000
_cell.length_c   1.000
_cell.angle_alpha   90.00
_cell.angle_beta   90.00
_cell.angle_gamma   90.00
#
_symmetry.space_group_name_H-M   'P 1'
#
loop_
_entity.id
_entity.type
_entity.pdbx_description
1 polymer ?
#
loop_
_entity_poly.entity_id
_entity_poly.type
_entity_poly.pdbx_seq_one_letter_code
_entity_poly.pdbx_strand_id
1 'polypeptide(L)'
;MNGAVGALVGRVELRARVASRTLLGTLDPWEARGPDECRARRRRVTVLVVTLAALILAADYASAPFVRFPPFFVVPVALASWLIGPALGVVLAILLPAVRLLYFVLVFRPPWVAAELINSAVQMGVLLLVAYLVSRAARDTREIRLLKSFLPICLYCQKIRDADGHWRRLDEYMFEHTGIRFSHGWCPECEREHFPELAEPS
;
A
#
# COMPACT_ATOMS: atom_id res chain seq x y z
N MET A 1 -0.16 -32.92 41.06
CA MET A 1 -1.26 -31.98 40.74
C MET A 1 -0.85 -30.80 39.84
N ASN A 2 0.44 -30.45 39.72
CA ASN A 2 0.87 -29.28 38.91
C ASN A 2 0.94 -29.50 37.38
N GLY A 3 0.98 -30.75 36.90
CA GLY A 3 1.09 -31.03 35.45
C GLY A 3 -0.20 -30.83 34.65
N ALA A 4 -1.36 -31.10 35.25
CA ALA A 4 -2.65 -30.99 34.58
C ALA A 4 -3.10 -29.54 34.37
N VAL A 5 -2.73 -28.65 35.29
CA VAL A 5 -3.05 -27.21 35.23
C VAL A 5 -2.23 -26.53 34.12
N GLY A 6 -0.94 -26.86 33.97
CA GLY A 6 -0.10 -26.32 32.89
C GLY A 6 -0.59 -26.71 31.49
N ALA A 7 -1.07 -27.94 31.31
CA ALA A 7 -1.60 -28.42 30.03
C ALA A 7 -2.98 -27.84 29.65
N LEU A 8 -3.74 -27.35 30.64
CA LEU A 8 -5.01 -26.64 30.43
C LEU A 8 -4.76 -25.16 30.10
N VAL A 9 -3.86 -24.49 30.82
CA VAL A 9 -3.46 -23.09 30.53
C VAL A 9 -2.84 -22.97 29.13
N GLY A 10 -1.97 -23.89 28.73
CA GLY A 10 -1.36 -23.89 27.40
C GLY A 10 -2.38 -24.04 26.26
N ARG A 11 -3.49 -24.77 26.46
CA ARG A 11 -4.54 -24.94 25.44
C ARG A 11 -5.47 -23.73 25.32
N VAL A 12 -5.73 -23.02 26.42
CA VAL A 12 -6.53 -21.78 26.42
C VAL A 12 -5.74 -20.64 25.76
N GLU A 13 -4.44 -20.51 26.05
CA GLU A 13 -3.57 -19.54 25.36
C GLU A 13 -3.40 -19.84 23.87
N LEU A 14 -3.30 -21.11 23.47
CA LEU A 14 -3.20 -21.46 22.05
C LEU A 14 -4.46 -21.05 21.27
N ARG A 15 -5.66 -21.26 21.83
CA ARG A 15 -6.91 -20.86 21.18
C ARG A 15 -7.08 -19.34 21.14
N ALA A 16 -6.65 -18.62 22.17
CA ALA A 16 -6.63 -17.16 22.16
C ALA A 16 -5.66 -16.59 21.11
N ARG A 17 -4.48 -17.20 20.92
CA ARG A 17 -3.49 -16.80 19.90
C ARG A 17 -3.92 -17.13 18.46
N VAL A 18 -4.68 -18.20 18.25
CA VAL A 18 -5.25 -18.51 16.93
C VAL A 18 -6.39 -17.55 16.58
N ALA A 19 -7.24 -17.21 17.54
CA ALA A 19 -8.32 -16.23 17.34
C ALA A 19 -7.80 -14.80 17.12
N SER A 20 -6.71 -14.40 17.78
CA SER A 20 -6.08 -13.08 17.59
C SER A 20 -5.33 -12.96 16.26
N ARG A 21 -4.74 -14.06 15.74
CA ARG A 21 -4.13 -14.11 14.39
C ARG A 21 -5.12 -13.80 13.27
N THR A 22 -6.37 -14.24 13.39
CA THR A 22 -7.42 -13.93 12.41
C THR A 22 -7.93 -12.49 12.47
N LEU A 23 -7.85 -11.84 13.62
CA LEU A 23 -8.36 -10.47 13.80
C LEU A 23 -7.30 -9.40 13.46
N LEU A 24 -6.04 -9.61 13.81
CA LEU A 24 -4.94 -8.66 13.56
C LEU A 24 -4.23 -8.83 12.21
N GLY A 25 -4.43 -9.95 11.49
CA GLY A 25 -3.88 -10.17 10.14
C GLY A 25 -4.46 -9.27 9.03
N THR A 26 -5.31 -8.30 9.37
CA THR A 26 -5.99 -7.41 8.42
C THR A 26 -5.32 -6.04 8.24
N LEU A 27 -4.27 -5.73 9.02
CA LEU A 27 -3.77 -4.35 9.12
C LEU A 27 -2.49 -4.01 8.35
N ASP A 28 -1.75 -4.97 7.75
CA ASP A 28 -0.64 -4.64 6.84
C ASP A 28 -0.87 -5.12 5.39
N PRO A 29 -1.32 -4.23 4.49
CA PRO A 29 -1.68 -4.59 3.11
C PRO A 29 -0.50 -5.04 2.23
N TRP A 30 0.76 -4.96 2.63
CA TRP A 30 1.88 -5.02 1.69
C TRP A 30 2.81 -6.24 1.85
N GLU A 31 2.61 -7.08 2.86
CA GLU A 31 3.64 -8.05 3.28
C GLU A 31 3.39 -9.51 2.84
N ALA A 32 2.21 -9.87 2.33
CA ALA A 32 1.85 -11.28 2.11
C ALA A 32 1.18 -11.61 0.75
N ARG A 33 1.40 -10.82 -0.31
CA ARG A 33 0.73 -11.05 -1.61
C ARG A 33 1.66 -11.61 -2.68
N GLY A 34 1.38 -12.81 -3.16
CA GLY A 34 2.04 -13.40 -4.33
C GLY A 34 1.85 -12.55 -5.60
N PRO A 35 2.71 -12.70 -6.63
CA PRO A 35 2.66 -11.88 -7.85
C PRO A 35 1.30 -11.93 -8.57
N ASP A 36 0.58 -13.05 -8.48
CA ASP A 36 -0.76 -13.21 -9.05
C ASP A 36 -1.84 -12.45 -8.28
N GLU A 37 -1.76 -12.41 -6.94
CA GLU A 37 -2.69 -11.66 -6.09
C GLU A 37 -2.51 -10.15 -6.25
N CYS A 38 -1.26 -9.69 -6.43
CA CYS A 38 -0.95 -8.31 -6.76
C CYS A 38 -1.53 -7.89 -8.12
N ARG A 39 -1.40 -8.73 -9.15
CA ARG A 39 -2.04 -8.49 -10.47
C ARG A 39 -3.56 -8.47 -10.37
N ALA A 40 -4.16 -9.42 -9.66
CA ALA A 40 -5.60 -9.51 -9.48
C ALA A 40 -6.17 -8.28 -8.73
N ARG A 41 -5.51 -7.85 -7.65
CA ARG A 41 -5.89 -6.63 -6.92
C ARG A 41 -5.75 -5.38 -7.77
N ARG A 42 -4.64 -5.24 -8.51
CA ARG A 42 -4.45 -4.11 -9.43
C ARG A 42 -5.57 -4.07 -10.47
N ARG A 43 -5.92 -5.21 -11.06
CA ARG A 43 -7.03 -5.32 -12.02
C ARG A 43 -8.37 -4.93 -11.40
N ARG A 44 -8.70 -5.42 -10.20
CA ARG A 44 -9.94 -5.05 -9.48
C ARG A 44 -10.02 -3.54 -9.22
N VAL A 45 -8.95 -2.94 -8.72
CA VAL A 45 -8.89 -1.49 -8.45
C VAL A 45 -9.01 -0.69 -9.75
N THR A 46 -8.34 -1.09 -10.83
CA THR A 46 -8.48 -0.44 -12.14
C THR A 46 -9.92 -0.47 -12.63
N VAL A 47 -10.59 -1.63 -12.54
CA VAL A 47 -12.01 -1.75 -12.93
C VAL A 47 -12.89 -0.82 -12.09
N LEU A 48 -12.69 -0.75 -10.78
CA LEU A 48 -13.44 0.15 -9.90
C LEU A 48 -13.22 1.63 -10.24
N VAL A 49 -11.98 2.04 -10.51
CA VAL A 49 -11.66 3.43 -10.87
C VAL A 49 -12.25 3.81 -12.22
N VAL A 50 -12.13 2.93 -13.23
CA VAL A 50 -12.67 3.17 -14.57
C VAL A 50 -14.20 3.20 -14.55
N THR A 51 -14.84 2.29 -13.81
CA THR A 51 -16.29 2.29 -13.65
C THR A 51 -16.79 3.54 -12.93
N LEU A 52 -16.11 3.98 -11.87
CA LEU A 52 -16.41 5.24 -11.20
C LEU A 52 -16.27 6.44 -12.15
N ALA A 53 -15.19 6.51 -12.93
CA ALA A 53 -14.98 7.57 -13.91
C ALA A 53 -16.07 7.57 -15.00
N ALA A 54 -16.47 6.40 -15.48
CA ALA A 54 -17.56 6.25 -16.45
C ALA A 54 -18.92 6.66 -15.87
N LEU A 55 -19.21 6.32 -14.61
CA LEU A 55 -20.43 6.76 -13.91
C LEU A 55 -20.46 8.29 -13.73
N ILE A 56 -19.33 8.89 -13.36
CA ILE A 56 -19.21 10.35 -13.26
C ILE A 56 -19.43 11.00 -14.63
N LEU A 57 -18.85 10.44 -15.70
CA LEU A 57 -19.03 10.94 -17.07
C LEU A 57 -20.49 10.82 -17.53
N ALA A 58 -21.15 9.70 -17.23
CA ALA A 58 -22.57 9.50 -17.55
C ALA A 58 -23.48 10.44 -16.75
N ALA A 59 -23.14 10.70 -15.48
CA ALA A 59 -23.85 11.68 -14.67
C ALA A 59 -23.66 13.10 -15.21
N ASP A 60 -22.45 13.50 -15.60
CA ASP A 60 -22.16 14.80 -16.24
C ASP A 60 -22.94 14.95 -17.55
N TYR A 61 -23.01 13.89 -18.36
CA TYR A 61 -23.82 13.85 -19.59
C TYR A 61 -25.31 14.09 -19.32
N ALA A 62 -25.89 13.42 -18.32
CA ALA A 62 -27.28 13.60 -17.93
C ALA A 62 -27.55 15.00 -17.33
N SER A 63 -26.53 15.59 -16.70
CA SER A 63 -26.58 16.90 -16.02
C SER A 63 -26.28 18.10 -16.94
N ALA A 64 -25.78 17.83 -18.16
CA ALA A 64 -25.26 18.82 -19.10
C ALA A 64 -26.16 20.03 -19.38
N PRO A 65 -27.51 19.95 -19.36
CA PRO A 65 -28.36 21.13 -19.57
C PRO A 65 -28.43 22.08 -18.35
N PHE A 66 -28.11 21.62 -17.13
CA PHE A 66 -28.42 22.33 -15.89
C PHE A 66 -27.22 22.66 -15.00
N VAL A 67 -26.12 21.89 -15.05
CA VAL A 67 -25.02 22.01 -14.08
C VAL A 67 -23.67 21.97 -14.80
N ARG A 68 -22.96 23.12 -14.87
CA ARG A 68 -21.63 23.26 -15.52
C ARG A 68 -20.45 23.05 -14.58
N PHE A 69 -20.59 22.29 -13.49
CA PHE A 69 -19.54 22.20 -12.48
C PHE A 69 -18.48 21.13 -12.84
N PRO A 70 -17.23 21.50 -13.16
CA PRO A 70 -16.15 20.57 -13.53
C PRO A 70 -15.38 19.86 -12.38
N PRO A 71 -15.59 20.07 -11.06
CA PRO A 71 -14.66 19.55 -10.05
C PRO A 71 -14.74 18.02 -9.84
N PHE A 72 -15.78 17.35 -10.34
CA PHE A 72 -15.96 15.90 -10.14
C PHE A 72 -14.89 15.03 -10.83
N PHE A 73 -14.18 15.55 -11.84
CA PHE A 73 -13.12 14.80 -12.54
C PHE A 73 -11.82 14.69 -11.74
N VAL A 74 -11.65 15.49 -10.68
CA VAL A 74 -10.46 15.45 -9.82
C VAL A 74 -10.38 14.12 -9.06
N VAL A 75 -11.51 13.60 -8.60
CA VAL A 75 -11.60 12.37 -7.78
C VAL A 75 -11.06 11.14 -8.51
N PRO A 76 -11.54 10.77 -9.72
CA PRO A 76 -11.04 9.59 -10.42
C PRO A 76 -9.57 9.72 -10.84
N VAL A 77 -9.12 10.93 -11.21
CA VAL A 77 -7.71 11.20 -11.57
C VAL A 77 -6.78 11.05 -10.36
N ALA A 78 -7.13 11.63 -9.22
CA ALA A 78 -6.36 11.50 -7.99
C ALA A 78 -6.30 10.05 -7.52
N LEU A 79 -7.45 9.33 -7.54
CA LEU A 79 -7.53 7.94 -7.12
C LEU A 79 -6.71 7.00 -8.03
N ALA A 80 -6.74 7.24 -9.35
CA ALA A 80 -5.93 6.53 -10.34
C ALA A 80 -4.42 6.72 -10.09
N SER A 81 -3.99 7.97 -9.93
CA SER A 81 -2.59 8.32 -9.67
C SER A 81 -2.08 7.70 -8.36
N TRP A 82 -2.91 7.68 -7.31
CA TRP A 82 -2.53 7.14 -6.00
C TRP A 82 -2.42 5.61 -6.01
N LEU A 83 -3.41 4.91 -6.55
CA LEU A 83 -3.54 3.45 -6.33
C LEU A 83 -2.84 2.58 -7.38
N ILE A 84 -2.77 3.04 -8.63
CA ILE A 84 -2.37 2.18 -9.78
C ILE A 84 -1.04 2.64 -10.39
N GLY A 85 -0.78 3.96 -10.35
CA GLY A 85 0.43 4.61 -10.81
C GLY A 85 0.17 5.85 -11.68
N PRO A 86 1.21 6.65 -11.98
CA PRO A 86 1.07 7.95 -12.63
C PRO A 86 0.52 7.86 -14.06
N ALA A 87 0.82 6.79 -14.80
CA ALA A 87 0.41 6.63 -16.19
C ALA A 87 -1.11 6.67 -16.38
N LEU A 88 -1.87 5.96 -15.52
CA LEU A 88 -3.33 5.91 -15.64
C LEU A 88 -3.99 7.24 -15.25
N GLY A 89 -3.43 7.92 -14.25
CA GLY A 89 -3.88 9.26 -13.86
C GLY A 89 -3.68 10.30 -14.97
N VAL A 90 -2.53 10.29 -15.65
CA VAL A 90 -2.25 11.18 -16.79
C VAL A 90 -3.19 10.89 -17.96
N VAL A 91 -3.43 9.61 -18.28
CA VAL A 91 -4.38 9.23 -19.33
C VAL A 91 -5.78 9.78 -19.04
N LEU A 92 -6.29 9.61 -17.80
CA LEU A 92 -7.60 10.13 -17.41
C LEU A 92 -7.65 11.67 -17.42
N ALA A 93 -6.57 12.34 -16.99
CA ALA A 93 -6.48 13.81 -16.96
C ALA A 93 -6.58 14.45 -18.36
N ILE A 94 -6.18 13.73 -19.41
CA ILE A 94 -6.28 14.17 -20.80
C ILE A 94 -7.59 13.71 -21.43
N LEU A 95 -7.95 12.43 -21.23
CA LEU A 95 -9.09 11.80 -21.88
C LEU A 95 -10.43 12.44 -21.45
N LEU A 96 -10.61 12.70 -20.15
CA LEU A 96 -11.87 13.22 -19.62
C LEU A 96 -12.21 14.62 -20.17
N PRO A 97 -11.32 15.63 -20.11
CA PRO A 97 -11.58 16.94 -20.73
C PRO A 97 -11.74 16.85 -22.26
N ALA A 98 -10.96 15.98 -22.93
CA ALA A 98 -11.04 15.83 -24.38
C ALA A 98 -12.39 15.27 -24.84
N VAL A 99 -12.91 14.25 -24.16
CA VAL A 99 -14.24 13.68 -24.45
C VAL A 99 -15.34 14.70 -24.20
N ARG A 100 -15.23 15.49 -23.12
CA ARG A 100 -16.19 16.57 -22.80
C ARG A 100 -16.21 17.65 -23.89
N LEU A 101 -15.03 18.14 -24.30
CA LEU A 101 -14.90 19.13 -25.36
C LEU A 101 -15.46 18.61 -26.69
N LEU A 102 -15.12 17.36 -27.05
CA LEU A 102 -15.60 16.72 -28.27
C LEU A 102 -17.14 16.64 -28.29
N TYR A 103 -17.74 16.18 -27.20
CA TYR A 103 -19.20 16.13 -27.06
C TYR A 103 -19.83 17.51 -27.22
N PHE A 104 -19.30 18.52 -26.53
CA PHE A 104 -19.82 19.88 -26.56
C PHE A 104 -19.79 20.49 -27.97
N VAL A 105 -18.68 20.30 -28.70
CA VAL A 105 -18.52 20.78 -30.08
C VAL A 105 -19.47 20.05 -31.05
N LEU A 106 -19.66 18.74 -30.90
CA LEU A 106 -20.50 17.94 -31.78
C LEU A 106 -22.00 18.20 -31.58
N VAL A 107 -22.45 18.38 -30.34
CA VAL A 107 -23.88 18.47 -30.01
C VAL A 107 -24.42 19.89 -30.01
N PHE A 108 -23.72 20.86 -29.42
CA PHE A 108 -24.27 22.20 -29.21
C PHE A 108 -23.88 23.22 -30.29
N ARG A 109 -22.91 22.92 -31.18
CA ARG A 109 -22.38 23.82 -32.24
C ARG A 109 -22.36 25.30 -31.80
N PRO A 110 -21.76 25.64 -30.64
CA PRO A 110 -21.95 26.95 -30.04
C PRO A 110 -21.12 28.01 -30.76
N PRO A 111 -21.56 29.29 -30.76
CA PRO A 111 -20.80 30.38 -31.38
C PRO A 111 -19.51 30.74 -30.62
N TRP A 112 -19.36 30.35 -29.35
CA TRP A 112 -18.22 30.66 -28.47
C TRP A 112 -17.29 29.45 -28.20
N VAL A 113 -16.93 28.70 -29.24
CA VAL A 113 -16.00 27.54 -29.12
C VAL A 113 -14.67 27.92 -28.47
N ALA A 114 -14.16 29.12 -28.74
CA ALA A 114 -12.88 29.59 -28.19
C ALA A 114 -12.84 29.64 -26.66
N ALA A 115 -13.94 30.02 -26.00
CA ALA A 115 -14.02 30.06 -24.54
C ALA A 115 -13.96 28.64 -23.95
N GLU A 116 -14.60 27.67 -24.61
CA GLU A 116 -14.60 26.28 -24.13
C GLU A 116 -13.25 25.58 -24.33
N LEU A 117 -12.51 25.96 -25.38
CA LEU A 117 -11.12 25.52 -25.57
C LEU A 117 -10.23 25.99 -24.41
N ILE A 118 -10.38 27.26 -23.98
CA ILE A 118 -9.63 27.80 -22.84
C ILE A 118 -10.01 27.06 -21.56
N ASN A 119 -11.31 26.85 -21.29
CA ASN A 119 -11.77 26.11 -20.12
C ASN A 119 -11.23 24.67 -20.09
N SER A 120 -11.25 23.98 -21.24
CA SER A 120 -10.74 22.62 -21.37
C SER A 120 -9.23 22.55 -21.19
N ALA A 121 -8.48 23.54 -21.69
CA ALA A 121 -7.04 23.65 -21.49
C ALA A 121 -6.67 23.89 -20.02
N VAL A 122 -7.37 24.82 -19.36
CA VAL A 122 -7.19 25.08 -17.92
C VAL A 122 -7.51 23.84 -17.10
N GLN A 123 -8.62 23.17 -17.39
CA GLN A 123 -9.03 21.94 -16.69
C GLN A 123 -8.01 20.82 -16.88
N MET A 124 -7.52 20.61 -18.11
CA MET A 124 -6.46 19.63 -18.40
C MET A 124 -5.19 19.96 -17.61
N GLY A 125 -4.77 21.23 -17.58
CA GLY A 125 -3.62 21.68 -16.80
C GLY A 125 -3.77 21.40 -15.29
N VAL A 126 -4.93 21.71 -14.72
CA VAL A 126 -5.24 21.44 -13.30
C VAL A 126 -5.22 19.95 -13.00
N LEU A 127 -5.84 19.11 -13.84
CA LEU A 127 -5.88 17.66 -13.61
C LEU A 127 -4.49 17.03 -13.75
N LEU A 128 -3.65 17.50 -14.67
CA LEU A 128 -2.26 17.06 -14.80
C LEU A 128 -1.43 17.47 -13.57
N LEU A 129 -1.61 18.70 -13.07
CA LEU A 129 -0.96 19.16 -11.85
C LEU A 129 -1.39 18.31 -10.65
N VAL A 130 -2.68 18.04 -10.48
CA VAL A 130 -3.19 17.15 -9.43
C VAL A 130 -2.59 15.75 -9.55
N ALA A 131 -2.58 15.18 -10.76
CA ALA A 131 -2.01 13.86 -11.00
C ALA A 131 -0.53 13.81 -10.62
N TYR A 132 0.23 14.87 -10.94
CA TYR A 132 1.64 15.01 -10.57
C TYR A 132 1.82 15.12 -9.05
N LEU A 133 1.08 16.01 -8.38
CA LEU A 133 1.18 16.24 -6.94
C LEU A 133 0.82 14.99 -6.14
N VAL A 134 -0.26 14.30 -6.52
CA VAL A 134 -0.67 13.04 -5.88
C VAL A 134 0.37 11.96 -6.10
N SER A 135 0.91 11.84 -7.32
CA SER A 135 1.95 10.86 -7.62
C SER A 135 3.23 11.11 -6.81
N ARG A 136 3.56 12.39 -6.56
CA ARG A 136 4.71 12.78 -5.73
C ARG A 136 4.46 12.42 -4.26
N ALA A 137 3.33 12.81 -3.70
CA ALA A 137 2.95 12.48 -2.32
C ALA A 137 2.91 10.97 -2.07
N ALA A 138 2.44 10.19 -3.05
CA ALA A 138 2.41 8.73 -2.98
C ALA A 138 3.80 8.07 -3.01
N ARG A 139 4.83 8.75 -3.53
CA ARG A 139 6.23 8.27 -3.49
C ARG A 139 6.89 8.57 -2.16
N ASP A 140 6.76 9.80 -1.67
CA ASP A 140 7.37 10.24 -0.41
C ASP A 140 6.87 9.40 0.78
N THR A 141 5.57 9.05 0.78
CA THR A 141 4.98 8.16 1.80
C THR A 141 5.50 6.72 1.75
N ARG A 142 5.97 6.23 0.60
CA ARG A 142 6.60 4.90 0.50
C ARG A 142 8.02 4.91 1.04
N GLU A 143 8.78 5.96 0.74
CA GLU A 143 10.17 6.09 1.18
C GLU A 143 10.27 6.20 2.71
N ILE A 144 9.39 6.99 3.33
CA ILE A 144 9.33 7.11 4.80
C ILE A 144 9.00 5.76 5.47
N ARG A 145 8.21 4.88 4.84
CA ARG A 145 7.93 3.54 5.38
C ARG A 145 9.16 2.62 5.33
N LEU A 146 10.01 2.77 4.32
CA LEU A 146 11.27 2.03 4.24
C LEU A 146 12.26 2.49 5.31
N LEU A 147 12.31 3.79 5.63
CA LEU A 147 13.13 4.27 6.75
C LEU A 147 12.59 3.84 8.12
N LYS A 148 11.28 3.56 8.25
CA LYS A 148 10.65 3.01 9.46
C LYS A 148 10.94 1.53 9.69
N SER A 149 11.56 0.82 8.75
CA SER A 149 11.97 -0.58 8.96
C SER A 149 13.31 -0.72 9.69
N PHE A 150 13.88 0.37 10.22
CA PHE A 150 15.01 0.28 11.13
C PHE A 150 14.53 -0.10 12.52
N LEU A 151 14.79 -1.34 12.91
CA LEU A 151 14.57 -1.81 14.27
C LEU A 151 15.66 -1.20 15.15
N PRO A 152 15.32 -0.36 16.14
CA PRO A 152 16.30 0.20 17.07
C PRO A 152 16.92 -0.93 17.90
N ILE A 153 18.22 -1.16 17.70
CA ILE A 153 19.01 -2.16 18.43
C ILE A 153 19.84 -1.45 19.51
N CYS A 154 19.86 -2.01 20.72
CA CYS A 154 20.68 -1.49 21.81
C CYS A 154 22.16 -1.74 21.47
N LEU A 155 22.97 -0.68 21.50
CA LEU A 155 24.41 -0.78 21.17
C LEU A 155 25.18 -1.71 22.12
N TYR A 156 24.71 -1.88 23.36
CA TYR A 156 25.39 -2.68 24.37
C TYR A 156 24.94 -4.15 24.37
N CYS A 157 23.63 -4.41 24.47
CA CYS A 157 23.10 -5.76 24.64
C CYS A 157 22.42 -6.34 23.39
N GLN A 158 22.42 -5.61 22.27
CA GLN A 158 21.82 -5.99 20.99
C GLN A 158 20.33 -6.39 21.06
N LYS A 159 19.63 -6.03 22.13
CA LYS A 159 18.18 -6.17 22.22
C LYS A 159 17.50 -5.22 21.23
N ILE A 160 16.38 -5.65 20.67
CA ILE A 160 15.54 -4.83 19.81
C ILE A 160 14.50 -4.12 20.69
N ARG A 161 14.28 -2.83 20.45
CA ARG A 161 13.16 -2.11 21.05
C ARG A 161 11.93 -2.20 20.16
N ASP A 162 10.85 -2.69 20.75
CA ASP A 162 9.57 -2.85 20.09
C ASP A 162 8.79 -1.53 19.95
N ALA A 163 7.67 -1.54 19.20
CA ALA A 163 6.75 -0.42 19.08
C ALA A 163 6.21 0.05 20.43
N ASP A 164 6.01 -0.87 21.39
CA ASP A 164 5.57 -0.57 22.75
C ASP A 164 6.71 -0.06 23.66
N GLY A 165 7.93 0.11 23.14
CA GLY A 165 9.08 0.60 23.88
C GLY A 165 9.81 -0.45 24.73
N HIS A 166 9.35 -1.71 24.72
CA HIS A 166 9.99 -2.82 25.44
C HIS A 166 11.23 -3.33 24.70
N TRP A 167 12.26 -3.68 25.46
CA TRP A 167 13.49 -4.28 24.93
C TRP A 167 13.41 -5.81 24.98
N ARG A 168 13.52 -6.46 23.83
CA ARG A 168 13.41 -7.91 23.67
C ARG A 168 14.62 -8.48 22.94
N ARG A 169 14.91 -9.76 23.14
CA ARG A 169 15.99 -10.41 22.38
C ARG A 169 15.59 -10.58 20.92
N LEU A 170 16.58 -10.62 20.03
CA LEU A 170 16.36 -10.74 18.60
C LEU A 170 15.56 -12.00 18.23
N ASP A 171 15.89 -13.14 18.83
CA ASP A 171 15.22 -14.41 18.61
C ASP A 171 13.75 -14.37 19.05
N GLU A 172 13.46 -13.81 20.22
CA GLU A 172 12.10 -13.61 20.73
C GLU A 172 11.30 -12.69 19.82
N TYR A 173 11.87 -11.54 19.46
CA TYR A 173 11.25 -10.55 18.59
C TYR A 173 10.93 -11.15 17.22
N MET A 174 11.90 -11.84 16.60
CA MET A 174 11.74 -12.47 15.30
C MET A 174 10.76 -13.64 15.34
N PHE A 175 10.78 -14.47 16.40
CA PHE A 175 9.82 -15.56 16.55
C PHE A 175 8.38 -15.04 16.63
N GLU A 176 8.14 -13.93 17.35
CA GLU A 176 6.81 -13.34 17.43
C GLU A 176 6.33 -12.73 16.11
N HIS A 177 7.21 -12.03 15.39
CA HIS A 177 6.85 -11.31 14.16
C HIS A 177 6.85 -12.18 12.91
N THR A 178 7.69 -13.22 12.84
CA THR A 178 7.85 -14.06 11.64
C THR A 178 7.51 -15.53 11.87
N GLY A 179 7.40 -15.98 13.13
CA GLY A 179 7.22 -17.40 13.47
C GLY A 179 8.48 -18.26 13.31
N ILE A 180 9.62 -17.67 12.94
CA ILE A 180 10.89 -18.38 12.74
C ILE A 180 11.49 -18.75 14.09
N ARG A 181 11.91 -20.01 14.25
CA ARG A 181 12.65 -20.48 15.43
C ARG A 181 14.14 -20.52 15.10
N PHE A 182 14.96 -19.95 15.99
CA PHE A 182 16.41 -20.06 15.90
C PHE A 182 16.90 -21.24 16.74
N SER A 183 17.72 -22.10 16.16
CA SER A 183 18.57 -23.02 16.89
C SER A 183 19.91 -22.34 17.16
N HIS A 184 20.40 -22.45 18.39
CA HIS A 184 21.74 -21.97 18.72
C HIS A 184 22.74 -23.09 18.41
N GLY A 185 23.75 -22.79 17.60
CA GLY A 185 24.83 -23.70 17.25
C GLY A 185 26.11 -22.90 17.02
N TRP A 186 27.25 -23.57 16.97
CA TRP A 186 28.53 -22.94 16.66
C TRP A 186 28.85 -23.13 15.19
N CYS A 187 29.48 -22.12 14.58
CA CYS A 187 30.07 -22.31 13.26
C CYS A 187 31.41 -23.06 13.39
N PRO A 188 31.87 -23.74 12.33
CA PRO A 188 33.15 -24.47 12.35
C PRO A 188 34.37 -23.59 12.67
N GLU A 189 34.27 -22.27 12.47
CA GLU A 189 35.32 -21.32 12.84
C GLU A 189 35.39 -21.10 14.35
N CYS A 190 34.26 -20.79 14.99
CA CYS A 190 34.19 -20.62 16.44
C CYS A 190 34.50 -21.90 17.21
N GLU A 191 34.13 -23.06 16.66
CA GLU A 191 34.45 -24.36 17.26
C GLU A 191 35.97 -24.60 17.28
N ARG A 192 36.68 -24.31 16.18
CA ARG A 192 38.14 -24.42 16.12
C ARG A 192 38.87 -23.41 17.02
N GLU A 193 38.32 -22.22 17.18
CA GLU A 193 38.94 -21.15 17.98
C GLU A 193 38.74 -21.35 19.49
N HIS A 194 37.53 -21.70 19.92
CA HIS A 194 37.19 -21.80 21.35
C HIS A 194 37.23 -23.22 21.89
N PHE A 195 37.12 -24.24 21.04
CA PHE A 195 37.13 -25.65 21.41
C PHE A 195 38.10 -26.47 20.53
N PRO A 196 39.39 -26.09 20.47
CA PRO A 196 40.38 -26.78 19.64
C PRO A 196 40.55 -28.26 20.02
N GLU A 197 40.18 -28.65 21.24
CA GLU A 197 40.26 -30.02 21.74
C GLU A 197 39.11 -30.93 21.23
N LEU A 198 37.98 -30.35 20.83
CA LEU A 198 36.81 -31.07 20.30
C LEU A 198 36.76 -31.05 18.77
N ALA A 199 37.62 -30.25 18.13
CA ALA A 199 37.78 -30.24 16.69
C ALA A 199 38.47 -31.54 16.26
N GLU A 200 37.68 -32.60 16.02
CA GLU A 200 38.22 -33.85 15.48
C GLU A 200 38.94 -33.55 14.15
N PRO A 201 40.19 -34.03 13.97
CA PRO A 201 40.89 -33.86 12.72
C PRO A 201 40.19 -34.71 11.65
N SER A 202 39.56 -34.02 10.68
CA SER A 202 38.97 -34.61 9.47
C SER A 202 40.02 -35.22 8.55
#